data_AF-A0A2J8VBF4-F1
#
_entry.id   AF-A0A2J8VBF4-F1
#
_cell.length_a   1.000
_cell.length_b   1.000
_cell.length_c   1.000
_cell.angle_alpha   90.00
_cell.angle_beta   90.00
_cell.angle_gamma   90.00
#
_symmetry.space_group_name_H-M   'P 1'
#
loop_
_entity.id
_entity.type
_entity.pdbx_description
1 polymer ?
#
loop_
_entity_poly.entity_id
_entity_poly.type
_entity_poly.pdbx_seq_one_letter_code
_entity_poly.pdbx_strand_id
1 'polypeptide(L)'
;CRCLGISLEELRTQILSPNTQDVLIFKLYQRAKHVYSEAARVLQFKKICEEAPENMVQLLGELMNQSHMSCRDMYECSCPELDQLVDICRKFGAQGSRLTGAGWGGCTVSIVPADKLPSFLANVHKAYYHRSDGSLAPEKQSLFATKPGGALEIPASSCILR
;
A
#
# COMPACT_ATOMS: atom_id res chain seq x y z
N CYS A 1 -22.01 22.55 1.21
CA CYS A 1 -22.73 23.81 1.51
C CYS A 1 -24.05 23.55 2.21
N ARG A 2 -25.13 23.16 1.52
CA ARG A 2 -26.48 22.99 2.13
C ARG A 2 -26.51 22.15 3.42
N CYS A 3 -25.94 20.93 3.40
CA CYS A 3 -25.95 20.04 4.56
C CYS A 3 -25.21 20.59 5.79
N LEU A 4 -24.26 21.52 5.58
CA LEU A 4 -23.47 22.14 6.64
C LEU A 4 -23.97 23.55 6.99
N GLY A 5 -24.98 24.07 6.30
CA GLY A 5 -25.49 25.44 6.51
C GLY A 5 -24.53 26.56 6.10
N ILE A 6 -23.53 26.28 5.25
CA ILE A 6 -22.50 27.25 4.82
C ILE A 6 -22.66 27.71 3.37
N SER A 7 -22.10 28.87 3.05
CA SER A 7 -21.96 29.40 1.69
C SER A 7 -20.90 28.64 0.87
N LEU A 8 -20.85 28.93 -0.44
CA LEU A 8 -19.84 28.36 -1.34
C LEU A 8 -18.47 29.03 -1.15
N GLU A 9 -18.47 30.33 -0.84
CA GLU A 9 -17.25 31.10 -0.54
C GLU A 9 -16.57 30.55 0.72
N GLU A 10 -17.31 30.29 1.79
CA GLU A 10 -16.78 29.66 3.00
C GLU A 10 -16.20 28.27 2.71
N LEU A 11 -16.90 27.45 1.93
CA LEU A 11 -16.38 26.13 1.53
C LEU A 11 -15.02 26.27 0.82
N ARG A 12 -14.89 27.20 -0.13
CA ARG A 12 -13.67 27.38 -0.93
C ARG A 12 -12.51 28.00 -0.16
N THR A 13 -12.79 28.97 0.70
CA THR A 13 -11.75 29.79 1.34
C THR A 13 -11.35 29.28 2.73
N GLN A 14 -12.26 28.60 3.44
CA GLN A 14 -12.03 28.16 4.82
C GLN A 14 -11.85 26.65 4.97
N ILE A 15 -12.38 25.83 4.05
CA ILE A 15 -12.39 24.36 4.19
C ILE A 15 -11.52 23.67 3.13
N LEU A 16 -11.70 24.02 1.85
CA LEU A 16 -10.96 23.38 0.75
C LEU A 16 -9.51 23.89 0.69
N SER A 17 -8.59 22.98 0.35
CA SER A 17 -7.22 23.36 0.05
C SER A 17 -7.14 24.08 -1.31
N PRO A 18 -6.10 24.89 -1.57
CA PRO A 18 -6.00 25.66 -2.82
C PRO A 18 -6.17 24.83 -4.09
N ASN A 19 -5.61 23.62 -4.14
CA ASN A 19 -5.69 22.72 -5.28
C ASN A 19 -6.99 21.90 -5.37
N THR A 20 -7.96 22.10 -4.46
CA THR A 20 -9.23 21.37 -4.45
C THR A 20 -10.47 22.27 -4.54
N GLN A 21 -10.29 23.59 -4.67
CA GLN A 21 -11.39 24.58 -4.69
C GLN A 21 -12.36 24.42 -5.87
N ASP A 22 -11.89 23.84 -6.97
CA ASP A 22 -12.66 23.59 -8.19
C ASP A 22 -13.15 22.14 -8.31
N VAL A 23 -12.95 21.32 -7.29
CA VAL A 23 -13.49 19.95 -7.26
C VAL A 23 -15.01 20.01 -7.16
N LEU A 24 -15.67 19.38 -8.14
CA LEU A 24 -17.14 19.37 -8.23
C LEU A 24 -17.77 18.12 -7.60
N ILE A 25 -16.99 17.05 -7.47
CA ILE A 25 -17.50 15.73 -7.05
C ILE A 25 -16.73 15.27 -5.82
N PHE A 26 -17.45 15.11 -4.70
CA PHE A 26 -16.91 14.61 -3.44
C PHE A 26 -17.46 13.20 -3.16
N LYS A 27 -16.63 12.17 -3.30
CA LYS A 27 -16.99 10.76 -3.04
C LYS A 27 -16.98 10.41 -1.54
N LEU A 28 -17.68 11.20 -0.73
CA LEU A 28 -17.64 11.15 0.74
C LEU A 28 -17.94 9.74 1.28
N TYR A 29 -18.97 9.08 0.74
CA TYR A 29 -19.36 7.74 1.16
C TYR A 29 -18.24 6.72 0.94
N GLN A 30 -17.66 6.69 -0.25
CA GLN A 30 -16.64 5.72 -0.61
C GLN A 30 -15.37 5.93 0.22
N ARG A 31 -14.96 7.19 0.43
CA ARG A 31 -13.77 7.51 1.22
C ARG A 31 -13.97 7.20 2.70
N ALA A 32 -15.13 7.52 3.27
CA ALA A 32 -15.46 7.15 4.65
C ALA A 32 -15.46 5.63 4.85
N LYS A 33 -16.12 4.88 3.97
CA LYS A 33 -16.17 3.41 4.03
C LYS A 33 -14.78 2.79 3.95
N HIS A 34 -13.91 3.30 3.07
CA HIS A 34 -12.52 2.90 3.01
C HIS A 34 -11.81 3.13 4.35
N VAL A 35 -11.81 4.37 4.85
CA VAL A 35 -11.07 4.77 6.06
C VAL A 35 -11.49 3.96 7.29
N TYR A 36 -12.79 3.84 7.57
CA TYR A 36 -13.24 3.08 8.73
C TYR A 36 -12.92 1.59 8.62
N SER A 37 -13.09 1.01 7.43
CA SER A 37 -12.78 -0.41 7.23
C SER A 37 -11.28 -0.70 7.28
N GLU A 38 -10.43 0.22 6.79
CA GLU A 38 -8.97 0.09 6.84
C GLU A 38 -8.47 0.19 8.28
N ALA A 39 -8.98 1.13 9.08
CA ALA A 39 -8.66 1.23 10.50
C ALA A 39 -9.02 -0.06 11.26
N ALA A 40 -10.19 -0.65 10.97
CA ALA A 40 -10.58 -1.94 11.55
C ALA A 40 -9.62 -3.08 11.14
N ARG A 41 -9.20 -3.13 9.86
CA ARG A 41 -8.21 -4.12 9.38
C ARG A 41 -6.87 -3.99 10.08
N VAL A 42 -6.41 -2.76 10.38
CA VAL A 42 -5.17 -2.53 11.13
C VAL A 42 -5.26 -3.14 12.54
N LEU A 43 -6.35 -2.90 13.26
CA LEU A 43 -6.55 -3.45 14.60
C LEU A 43 -6.64 -4.99 14.57
N GLN A 44 -7.32 -5.55 13.57
CA GLN A 44 -7.41 -7.00 13.37
C GLN A 44 -6.05 -7.60 13.04
N PHE A 45 -5.27 -6.98 12.15
CA PHE A 45 -3.92 -7.42 11.79
C PHE A 45 -3.02 -7.46 13.02
N LYS A 46 -3.03 -6.38 13.84
CA LYS A 46 -2.31 -6.32 15.11
C LYS A 46 -2.72 -7.45 16.05
N LYS A 47 -4.03 -7.64 16.25
CA LYS A 47 -4.56 -8.68 17.12
C LYS A 47 -4.12 -10.08 16.69
N ILE A 48 -4.17 -10.39 15.39
CA ILE A 48 -3.71 -11.68 14.86
C ILE A 48 -2.21 -11.88 15.09
N CYS A 49 -1.39 -10.83 14.95
CA CYS A 49 0.03 -10.90 15.29
C CYS A 49 0.26 -11.16 16.78
N GLU A 50 -0.55 -10.58 17.67
CA GLU A 50 -0.46 -10.77 19.12
C GLU A 50 -0.92 -12.17 19.58
N GLU A 51 -1.98 -12.72 18.97
CA GLU A 51 -2.53 -14.03 19.31
C GLU A 51 -1.76 -15.20 18.69
N ALA A 52 -1.10 -14.95 17.56
CA ALA A 52 -0.29 -15.90 16.82
C ALA A 52 -0.94 -17.28 16.54
N PRO A 53 -2.13 -17.32 15.90
CA PRO A 53 -2.77 -18.59 15.55
C PRO A 53 -1.98 -19.37 14.49
N GLU A 54 -2.21 -20.67 14.37
CA GLU A 54 -1.50 -21.54 13.41
C GLU A 54 -1.66 -21.06 11.95
N ASN A 55 -2.84 -20.53 11.60
CA ASN A 55 -3.14 -19.98 10.28
C ASN A 55 -2.86 -18.46 10.16
N MET A 56 -2.05 -17.88 11.05
CA MET A 56 -1.74 -16.44 11.10
C MET A 56 -1.42 -15.86 9.71
N VAL A 57 -0.48 -16.47 8.98
CA VAL A 57 -0.02 -15.93 7.68
C VAL A 57 -1.15 -15.84 6.66
N GLN A 58 -2.08 -16.81 6.66
CA GLN A 58 -3.25 -16.78 5.79
C GLN A 58 -4.19 -15.63 6.17
N LEU A 59 -4.52 -15.51 7.46
CA LEU A 59 -5.42 -14.46 7.95
C LEU A 59 -4.87 -13.04 7.68
N LEU A 60 -3.57 -12.84 7.91
CA LEU A 60 -2.92 -11.57 7.60
C LEU A 60 -2.92 -11.30 6.08
N GLY A 61 -2.72 -12.34 5.27
CA GLY A 61 -2.78 -12.25 3.82
C GLY A 61 -4.15 -11.82 3.30
N GLU A 62 -5.22 -12.38 3.86
CA GLU A 62 -6.61 -12.01 3.56
C GLU A 62 -6.87 -10.53 3.88
N LEU A 63 -6.43 -10.05 5.04
CA LEU A 63 -6.56 -8.63 5.41
C LEU A 63 -5.82 -7.71 4.44
N MET A 64 -4.61 -8.07 4.01
CA MET A 64 -3.87 -7.29 3.00
C MET A 64 -4.61 -7.25 1.66
N ASN A 65 -5.18 -8.36 1.22
CA ASN A 65 -5.91 -8.44 -0.04
C ASN A 65 -7.20 -7.60 0.02
N GLN A 66 -7.93 -7.66 1.13
CA GLN A 66 -9.10 -6.80 1.37
C GLN A 66 -8.74 -5.32 1.40
N SER A 67 -7.62 -4.97 2.02
CA SER A 67 -7.09 -3.61 2.01
C SER A 67 -6.79 -3.14 0.58
N HIS A 68 -6.12 -3.95 -0.24
CA HIS A 68 -5.86 -3.59 -1.63
C HIS A 68 -7.13 -3.36 -2.44
N MET A 69 -8.12 -4.25 -2.34
CA MET A 69 -9.42 -4.07 -3.02
C MET A 69 -10.11 -2.80 -2.55
N SER A 70 -10.05 -2.48 -1.25
CA SER A 70 -10.60 -1.23 -0.73
C SER A 70 -9.86 0.00 -1.28
N CYS A 71 -8.53 -0.04 -1.38
CA CYS A 71 -7.75 1.03 -2.00
C CYS A 71 -8.09 1.20 -3.48
N ARG A 72 -8.24 0.10 -4.23
CA ARG A 72 -8.57 0.10 -5.66
C ARG A 72 -9.98 0.60 -5.93
N ASP A 73 -10.97 0.03 -5.24
CA ASP A 73 -12.39 0.19 -5.61
C ASP A 73 -13.09 1.30 -4.81
N MET A 74 -12.73 1.47 -3.53
CA MET A 74 -13.37 2.45 -2.64
C MET A 74 -12.57 3.75 -2.54
N TYR A 75 -11.25 3.66 -2.43
CA TYR A 75 -10.40 4.85 -2.34
C TYR A 75 -9.94 5.36 -3.71
N GLU A 76 -9.94 4.49 -4.72
CA GLU A 76 -9.52 4.76 -6.10
C GLU A 76 -8.08 5.31 -6.18
N CYS A 77 -7.19 4.74 -5.36
CA CYS A 77 -5.76 5.08 -5.33
C CYS A 77 -4.85 3.98 -5.89
N SER A 78 -5.38 2.96 -6.57
CA SER A 78 -4.55 2.02 -7.32
C SER A 78 -4.26 2.53 -8.74
N CYS A 79 -3.57 1.71 -9.54
CA CYS A 79 -3.39 1.90 -10.97
C CYS A 79 -3.24 0.52 -11.67
N PRO A 80 -3.40 0.44 -13.00
CA PRO A 80 -3.32 -0.84 -13.72
C PRO A 80 -2.03 -1.62 -13.46
N GLU A 81 -0.90 -0.93 -13.36
CA GLU A 81 0.42 -1.50 -13.08
C GLU A 81 0.49 -2.13 -11.68
N LEU A 82 -0.05 -1.44 -10.67
CA LEU A 82 -0.12 -1.96 -9.30
C LEU A 82 -1.05 -3.18 -9.21
N ASP A 83 -2.21 -3.10 -9.85
CA ASP A 83 -3.19 -4.20 -9.84
C ASP A 83 -2.59 -5.45 -10.50
N GLN A 84 -1.92 -5.29 -11.65
CA GLN A 84 -1.21 -6.37 -12.33
C GLN A 84 -0.10 -6.96 -11.47
N LEU A 85 0.73 -6.12 -10.83
CA LEU A 85 1.82 -6.59 -9.98
C LEU A 85 1.31 -7.35 -8.75
N VAL A 86 0.24 -6.88 -8.13
CA VAL A 86 -0.41 -7.55 -7.00
C VAL A 86 -0.92 -8.93 -7.42
N ASP A 87 -1.58 -9.04 -8.56
CA ASP A 87 -2.10 -10.32 -9.07
C ASP A 87 -0.96 -11.29 -9.42
N ILE A 88 0.12 -10.80 -10.03
CA ILE A 88 1.34 -11.58 -10.27
C ILE A 88 1.95 -12.08 -8.96
N CYS A 89 2.05 -11.23 -7.94
CA CYS A 89 2.57 -11.63 -6.63
C CYS A 89 1.72 -12.75 -6.01
N ARG A 90 0.39 -12.62 -6.02
CA ARG A 90 -0.53 -13.66 -5.52
C ARG A 90 -0.36 -14.96 -6.29
N LYS A 91 -0.32 -14.89 -7.62
CA LYS A 91 -0.14 -16.04 -8.51
C LYS A 91 1.12 -16.84 -8.18
N PHE A 92 2.21 -16.18 -7.81
CA PHE A 92 3.49 -16.83 -7.52
C PHE A 92 3.76 -17.09 -6.04
N GLY A 93 2.73 -17.03 -5.19
CA GLY A 93 2.78 -17.57 -3.83
C GLY A 93 2.71 -16.55 -2.70
N ALA A 94 2.44 -15.27 -2.98
CA ALA A 94 2.09 -14.33 -1.91
C ALA A 94 0.73 -14.70 -1.29
N GLN A 95 0.69 -14.81 0.04
CA GLN A 95 -0.55 -15.02 0.81
C GLN A 95 -1.39 -13.74 0.85
N GLY A 96 -0.73 -12.59 0.88
CA GLY A 96 -1.35 -11.28 0.72
C GLY A 96 -0.45 -10.36 -0.08
N SER A 97 -1.05 -9.51 -0.89
CA SER A 97 -0.35 -8.47 -1.64
C SER A 97 -1.22 -7.23 -1.81
N ARG A 98 -0.61 -6.06 -1.64
CA ARG A 98 -1.26 -4.75 -1.75
C ARG A 98 -0.27 -3.66 -2.16
N LEU A 99 -0.79 -2.57 -2.73
CA LEU A 99 -0.04 -1.32 -2.86
C LEU A 99 0.44 -0.80 -1.49
N THR A 100 1.53 -0.04 -1.46
CA THR A 100 2.03 0.63 -0.24
C THR A 100 2.40 2.09 -0.53
N GLY A 101 2.26 2.95 0.47
CA GLY A 101 2.32 4.40 0.29
C GLY A 101 1.00 4.98 -0.23
N ALA A 102 1.08 6.11 -0.94
CA ALA A 102 -0.10 6.85 -1.39
C ALA A 102 -0.89 6.13 -2.49
N GLY A 103 -0.20 5.34 -3.34
CA GLY A 103 -0.79 4.75 -4.53
C GLY A 103 -0.61 5.61 -5.79
N TRP A 104 -1.47 5.40 -6.80
CA TRP A 104 -1.33 5.94 -8.16
C TRP A 104 0.05 5.65 -8.78
N GLY A 105 0.58 4.46 -8.49
CA GLY A 105 1.94 4.01 -8.81
C GLY A 105 2.75 3.67 -7.56
N GLY A 106 4.06 3.52 -7.72
CA GLY A 106 4.99 3.21 -6.63
C GLY A 106 5.17 1.71 -6.41
N CYS A 107 5.06 1.26 -5.15
CA CYS A 107 5.45 -0.08 -4.72
C CYS A 107 4.26 -0.92 -4.23
N THR A 108 4.46 -2.23 -4.24
CA THR A 108 3.60 -3.20 -3.55
C THR A 108 4.35 -3.86 -2.40
N VAL A 109 3.64 -4.30 -1.37
CA VAL A 109 4.16 -5.15 -0.30
C VAL A 109 3.39 -6.48 -0.29
N SER A 110 4.13 -7.58 -0.14
CA SER A 110 3.60 -8.93 -0.22
C SER A 110 4.12 -9.79 0.93
N ILE A 111 3.23 -10.56 1.58
CA ILE A 111 3.61 -11.60 2.54
C ILE A 111 3.79 -12.91 1.77
N VAL A 112 5.00 -13.46 1.83
CA VAL A 112 5.40 -14.67 1.10
C VAL A 112 5.96 -15.68 2.11
N PRO A 113 5.47 -16.94 2.12
CA PRO A 113 6.07 -18.02 2.92
C PRO A 113 7.55 -18.22 2.59
N ALA A 114 8.37 -18.50 3.60
CA ALA A 114 9.83 -18.55 3.45
C ALA A 114 10.31 -19.59 2.42
N ASP A 115 9.63 -20.73 2.35
CA ASP A 115 9.87 -21.82 1.39
C ASP A 115 9.61 -21.39 -0.06
N LYS A 116 8.70 -20.44 -0.29
CA LYS A 116 8.35 -19.95 -1.62
C LYS A 116 9.21 -18.79 -2.09
N LEU A 117 9.93 -18.12 -1.19
CA LEU A 117 10.63 -16.87 -1.48
C LEU A 117 11.58 -16.93 -2.70
N PRO A 118 12.46 -17.95 -2.86
CA PRO A 118 13.34 -18.01 -4.03
C PRO A 118 12.56 -18.09 -5.36
N SER A 119 11.54 -18.95 -5.40
CA SER A 119 10.69 -19.13 -6.58
C SER A 119 9.81 -17.91 -6.88
N PHE A 120 9.32 -17.25 -5.82
CA PHE A 120 8.52 -16.04 -5.91
C PHE A 120 9.33 -14.93 -6.58
N LEU A 121 10.56 -14.67 -6.10
CA LEU A 121 11.40 -13.60 -6.65
C LEU A 121 11.71 -13.84 -8.13
N ALA A 122 12.11 -15.07 -8.50
CA ALA A 122 12.42 -15.42 -9.88
C ALA A 122 11.21 -15.26 -10.82
N ASN A 123 10.04 -15.74 -10.40
CA ASN A 123 8.84 -15.72 -11.22
C ASN A 123 8.23 -14.31 -11.35
N VAL A 124 8.21 -13.52 -10.27
CA VAL A 124 7.74 -12.13 -10.31
C VAL A 124 8.68 -11.29 -11.18
N HIS A 125 10.00 -11.46 -11.03
CA HIS A 125 10.98 -10.80 -11.89
C HIS A 125 10.71 -11.11 -13.37
N LYS A 126 10.56 -12.39 -13.71
CA LYS A 126 10.27 -12.83 -15.08
C LYS A 126 8.92 -12.32 -15.61
N ALA A 127 7.88 -12.27 -14.79
CA ALA A 127 6.54 -11.96 -15.25
C ALA A 127 6.23 -10.46 -15.37
N TYR A 128 6.86 -9.62 -14.54
CA TYR A 128 6.55 -8.19 -14.47
C TYR A 128 7.73 -7.28 -14.87
N TYR A 129 8.95 -7.64 -14.46
CA TYR A 129 10.13 -6.78 -14.66
C TYR A 129 10.96 -7.16 -15.89
N HIS A 130 10.75 -8.35 -16.47
CA HIS A 130 11.38 -8.73 -17.72
C HIS A 130 10.78 -7.95 -18.89
N ARG A 131 11.56 -7.05 -19.47
CA ARG A 131 11.16 -6.29 -20.66
C ARG A 131 11.64 -7.01 -21.92
N SER A 132 10.77 -7.06 -22.93
CA SER A 132 11.05 -7.67 -24.24
C SER A 132 12.15 -6.96 -25.04
N ASP A 133 12.54 -5.75 -24.63
CA ASP A 133 13.55 -4.91 -25.28
C ASP A 133 14.99 -5.16 -24.77
N GLY A 134 15.19 -6.11 -23.84
CA GLY A 134 16.51 -6.46 -23.30
C GLY A 134 17.07 -5.45 -22.30
N SER A 135 16.35 -4.36 -22.00
CA SER A 135 16.74 -3.42 -20.93
C SER A 135 16.29 -3.99 -19.58
N LEU A 136 17.27 -4.42 -18.79
CA LEU A 136 17.02 -4.82 -17.40
C LEU A 136 16.90 -3.54 -16.56
N ALA A 137 15.72 -3.30 -15.98
CA ALA A 137 15.70 -2.55 -14.72
C ALA A 137 16.59 -3.33 -13.75
N PRO A 138 17.51 -2.69 -12.99
CA PRO A 138 18.46 -3.42 -12.16
C PRO A 138 17.72 -4.37 -11.21
N GLU A 139 17.90 -5.68 -11.41
CA GLU A 139 17.12 -6.79 -10.82
C GLU A 139 16.97 -6.70 -9.29
N LYS A 140 17.94 -6.09 -8.59
CA LYS A 140 17.95 -5.90 -7.14
C LYS A 140 17.31 -4.59 -6.64
N GLN A 141 17.02 -3.63 -7.51
CA GLN A 141 16.50 -2.31 -7.12
C GLN A 141 14.97 -2.29 -7.01
N SER A 142 14.28 -3.08 -7.82
CA SER A 142 12.81 -3.04 -7.92
C SER A 142 12.08 -4.19 -7.22
N LEU A 143 12.78 -5.27 -6.89
CA LEU A 143 12.21 -6.43 -6.20
C LEU A 143 13.20 -6.96 -5.16
N PHE A 144 12.82 -6.95 -3.88
CA PHE A 144 13.68 -7.41 -2.79
C PHE A 144 12.86 -7.88 -1.59
N ALA A 145 13.43 -8.79 -0.80
CA ALA A 145 12.91 -9.15 0.50
C ALA A 145 13.36 -8.12 1.55
N THR A 146 12.52 -7.85 2.54
CA THR A 146 12.81 -6.88 3.61
C THR A 146 12.51 -7.46 4.99
N LYS A 147 13.13 -6.88 6.01
CA LYS A 147 12.87 -7.11 7.44
C LYS A 147 12.80 -5.75 8.14
N PRO A 148 12.12 -5.65 9.30
CA PRO A 148 12.11 -4.41 10.08
C PRO A 148 13.55 -3.91 10.33
N GLY A 149 13.85 -2.69 9.90
CA GLY A 149 15.16 -2.04 10.07
C GLY A 149 15.24 -1.19 11.35
N GLY A 150 16.45 -0.73 11.67
CA GLY A 150 16.67 0.25 12.75
C GLY A 150 16.11 1.63 12.42
N ALA A 151 15.91 2.45 13.45
CA ALA A 151 15.48 3.84 13.32
C ALA A 151 16.64 4.75 12.88
N LEU A 152 16.36 6.05 12.73
CA LEU A 152 17.39 7.05 12.46
C LEU A 152 18.41 7.09 13.61
N GLU A 153 19.69 6.94 13.29
CA GLU A 153 20.81 7.06 14.21
C GLU A 153 21.69 8.25 13.83
N ILE A 154 22.10 9.07 14.80
CA ILE A 154 23.08 10.15 14.60
C ILE A 154 24.45 9.61 15.01
N PRO A 155 25.40 9.43 14.07
CA PRO A 155 26.73 8.95 14.40
C PRO A 155 27.46 9.94 15.31
N ALA A 156 28.03 9.45 16.40
CA ALA A 156 28.74 10.26 17.40
C ALA A 156 29.92 11.08 16.82
N SER A 157 30.46 10.67 15.66
CA SER A 157 31.51 11.40 14.91
C SER A 157 31.05 12.75 14.34
N SER A 158 29.76 13.07 14.40
CA SER A 158 29.17 14.35 13.97
C SER A 158 29.05 15.37 15.10
N CYS A 159 29.24 14.96 16.36
CA CYS A 159 29.25 15.84 17.54
C CYS A 159 30.68 16.33 17.83
N ILE A 160 31.27 17.09 16.90
CA ILE A 160 32.36 17.99 17.27
C ILE A 160 31.69 19.22 17.88
N LEU A 161 31.57 19.24 19.21
CA LEU A 161 31.34 20.47 19.98
C LEU A 161 32.43 21.48 19.55
N ARG A 162 32.03 22.50 18.79
CA ARG A 162 32.78 23.75 18.63
C ARG A 162 32.31 24.74 19.67
#